data_AF-A0A2E3Z661-F1
#
_entry.id   AF-A0A2E3Z661-F1
#
_cell.length_a   1.000
_cell.length_b   1.000
_cell.length_c   1.000
_cell.angle_alpha   90.00
_cell.angle_beta   90.00
_cell.angle_gamma   90.00
#
_symmetry.space_group_name_H-M   'P 1'
#
loop_
_entity.id
_entity.type
_entity.pdbx_description
1 polymer ?
#
loop_
_entity_poly.entity_id
_entity_poly.type
_entity_poly.pdbx_seq_one_letter_code
_entity_poly.pdbx_strand_id
1 'polypeptide(L)'
;MKTNRHCKLITPVFVVLWALGTLCVSFLCTPLNAAEEVNPSTSVTGSPEESPEIAPKSEPVDIFDAMDQGIVDVKFIAKSSSKGRLVFTNKTKEPVNILVPEAFAGIPMAQRFGGGGGGFGGGGMGGGGQQQNVGGGGGFGGGRGGGRGGGRGGAFNIAPEKIGRLDVPLLCLDHGLRDPSSSKPYEIRPIEDVVDSPALVEIIKAYANGDLPRGASQAAAWHINSKVTWADLASKLTGTVRSIAREPYFNSEEIRTAMAIVHRAEVMTEGLELNRRNWKPKKQKETDPNRDPLVENYESPKAKTIDTEAELALETESTS
;
A
#
# COMPACT_ATOMS: atom_id res chain seq x y z
N MET A 1 -63.70 -27.90 -17.51
CA MET A 1 -64.85 -28.35 -16.69
C MET A 1 -64.42 -29.54 -15.85
N LYS A 2 -64.84 -29.60 -14.56
CA LYS A 2 -64.82 -30.79 -13.66
C LYS A 2 -63.45 -31.41 -13.29
N THR A 3 -63.15 -31.83 -12.05
CA THR A 3 -63.58 -31.42 -10.68
C THR A 3 -62.68 -32.12 -9.64
N ASN A 4 -62.56 -31.54 -8.43
CA ASN A 4 -61.85 -32.09 -7.26
C ASN A 4 -62.31 -33.49 -6.77
N ARG A 5 -61.40 -34.19 -6.07
CA ARG A 5 -61.53 -34.78 -4.70
C ARG A 5 -60.16 -35.40 -4.31
N HIS A 6 -59.45 -35.07 -3.22
CA HIS A 6 -59.73 -34.96 -1.76
C HIS A 6 -59.39 -36.22 -0.94
N CYS A 7 -58.38 -36.09 -0.07
CA CYS A 7 -58.29 -36.53 1.35
C CYS A 7 -56.97 -35.94 1.91
N LYS A 8 -56.86 -35.17 3.02
CA LYS A 8 -57.29 -35.36 4.44
C LYS A 8 -56.69 -36.66 5.02
N LEU A 9 -55.98 -36.74 6.16
CA LEU A 9 -55.72 -35.86 7.32
C LEU A 9 -54.16 -35.86 7.62
N ILE A 10 -53.54 -35.41 8.73
CA ILE A 10 -54.00 -34.90 10.05
C ILE A 10 -52.95 -33.97 10.73
N THR A 11 -53.39 -33.26 11.78
CA THR A 11 -52.65 -32.51 12.83
C THR A 11 -53.42 -32.76 14.15
N PRO A 12 -52.84 -32.78 15.39
CA PRO A 12 -52.24 -31.57 15.98
C PRO A 12 -51.18 -31.71 17.14
N VAL A 13 -50.60 -30.56 17.51
CA VAL A 13 -50.28 -30.04 18.87
C VAL A 13 -49.91 -31.02 20.00
N PHE A 14 -48.70 -30.84 20.59
CA PHE A 14 -48.45 -30.88 22.05
C PHE A 14 -47.24 -29.97 22.38
N VAL A 15 -47.49 -28.77 22.93
CA VAL A 15 -47.36 -28.36 24.34
C VAL A 15 -45.99 -27.77 24.71
N VAL A 16 -46.02 -26.46 24.98
CA VAL A 16 -44.97 -25.70 25.69
C VAL A 16 -45.13 -25.96 27.18
N LEU A 17 -44.02 -26.24 27.89
CA LEU A 17 -43.99 -26.12 29.35
C LEU A 17 -42.74 -25.35 29.79
N TRP A 18 -42.95 -24.18 30.40
CA TRP A 18 -41.92 -23.47 31.16
C TRP A 18 -41.85 -24.09 32.56
N ALA A 19 -40.64 -24.27 33.09
CA ALA A 19 -40.41 -24.60 34.50
C ALA A 19 -39.46 -23.56 35.11
N LEU A 20 -39.96 -22.75 36.05
CA LEU A 20 -39.14 -21.87 36.86
C LEU A 20 -38.33 -22.70 37.88
N GLY A 21 -37.06 -22.35 38.05
CA GLY A 21 -36.14 -22.97 39.01
C GLY A 21 -35.41 -21.93 39.85
N THR A 22 -36.15 -21.13 40.61
CA THR A 22 -35.56 -20.17 41.55
C THR A 22 -34.97 -20.91 42.75
N LEU A 23 -33.64 -20.86 42.93
CA LEU A 23 -33.01 -21.38 44.14
C LEU A 23 -32.03 -20.35 44.70
N CYS A 24 -32.48 -19.69 45.76
CA CYS A 24 -31.72 -18.70 46.52
C CYS A 24 -30.78 -19.44 47.48
N VAL A 25 -29.47 -19.20 47.38
CA VAL A 25 -28.49 -19.63 48.39
C VAL A 25 -27.72 -18.41 48.86
N SER A 26 -28.11 -17.92 50.04
CA SER A 26 -27.47 -16.82 50.75
C SER A 26 -26.08 -17.23 51.24
N PHE A 27 -25.02 -16.59 50.72
CA PHE A 27 -23.70 -16.65 51.34
C PHE A 27 -23.58 -15.61 52.45
N LEU A 28 -23.36 -16.08 53.68
CA LEU A 28 -23.21 -15.26 54.86
C LEU A 28 -21.81 -14.64 54.95
N CYS A 29 -21.77 -13.45 55.53
CA CYS A 29 -20.55 -12.74 55.93
C CYS A 29 -20.03 -13.27 57.28
N THR A 30 -18.74 -13.58 57.40
CA THR A 30 -17.82 -13.02 58.44
C THR A 30 -16.38 -13.56 58.30
N PRO A 31 -15.35 -12.85 58.80
CA PRO A 31 -13.93 -13.18 58.60
C PRO A 31 -13.23 -13.72 59.87
N LEU A 32 -12.06 -14.37 59.73
CA LEU A 32 -11.04 -14.37 60.78
C LEU A 32 -9.61 -14.66 60.27
N ASN A 33 -8.62 -14.16 61.00
CA ASN A 33 -7.19 -14.14 60.66
C ASN A 33 -6.49 -15.52 60.72
N ALA A 34 -5.45 -15.66 59.90
CA ALA A 34 -4.13 -16.15 60.36
C ALA A 34 -3.04 -15.54 59.47
N ALA A 35 -1.94 -15.09 60.07
CA ALA A 35 -0.79 -14.52 59.37
C ALA A 35 0.33 -15.56 59.22
N GLU A 36 1.21 -15.38 58.23
CA GLU A 36 2.59 -15.83 58.36
C GLU A 36 3.54 -14.85 57.65
N GLU A 37 4.57 -14.41 58.36
CA GLU A 37 5.59 -13.46 57.89
C GLU A 37 6.82 -14.22 57.37
N VAL A 38 7.38 -13.81 56.23
CA VAL A 38 8.83 -13.95 55.97
C VAL A 38 9.37 -12.68 55.30
N ASN A 39 10.53 -12.24 55.76
CA ASN A 39 11.07 -10.88 55.64
C ASN A 39 11.69 -10.52 54.26
N PRO A 40 11.84 -9.21 53.96
CA PRO A 40 12.33 -8.72 52.66
C PRO A 40 13.85 -8.76 52.54
N SER A 41 14.36 -9.22 51.39
CA SER A 41 15.79 -9.13 51.04
C SER A 41 16.03 -8.11 49.93
N THR A 42 16.57 -6.96 50.34
CA THR A 42 17.49 -6.07 49.61
C THR A 42 17.71 -6.35 48.10
N SER A 43 17.09 -5.54 47.24
CA SER A 43 17.51 -5.36 45.85
C SER A 43 18.71 -4.40 45.78
N VAL A 44 19.86 -4.91 45.35
CA VAL A 44 21.10 -4.14 45.20
C VAL A 44 20.96 -3.05 44.12
N THR A 45 21.50 -1.87 44.43
CA THR A 45 21.68 -0.77 43.46
C THR A 45 22.69 -1.19 42.39
N GLY A 46 22.21 -1.49 41.18
CA GLY A 46 23.05 -1.69 40.00
C GLY A 46 23.01 -0.45 39.11
N SER A 47 24.17 0.16 38.87
CA SER A 47 24.31 1.27 37.91
C SER A 47 23.96 0.77 36.49
N PRO A 48 23.22 1.55 35.67
CA PRO A 48 23.01 1.19 34.28
C PRO A 48 24.31 1.37 33.50
N GLU A 49 24.98 0.26 33.20
CA GLU A 49 26.14 0.25 32.32
C GLU A 49 25.69 0.43 30.87
N GLU A 50 26.13 1.56 30.32
CA GLU A 50 26.00 2.08 28.97
C GLU A 50 25.85 1.02 27.85
N SER A 51 24.62 0.83 27.37
CA SER A 51 24.37 0.18 26.08
C SER A 51 24.48 1.24 24.98
N PRO A 52 25.17 0.98 23.85
CA PRO A 52 25.48 2.02 22.87
C PRO A 52 24.23 2.50 22.12
N GLU A 53 23.65 3.61 22.56
CA GLU A 53 22.68 4.42 21.80
C GLU A 53 23.35 5.06 20.58
N ILE A 54 23.60 4.29 19.53
CA ILE A 54 23.94 4.82 18.21
C ILE A 54 23.03 4.21 17.14
N ALA A 55 21.74 4.50 17.28
CA ALA A 55 20.84 4.59 16.14
C ALA A 55 20.69 6.08 15.80
N PRO A 56 21.43 6.64 14.83
CA PRO A 56 21.19 8.02 14.40
C PRO A 56 19.74 8.10 13.93
N LYS A 57 19.02 9.05 14.52
CA LYS A 57 17.61 9.35 14.25
C LYS A 57 17.50 10.06 12.90
N SER A 58 17.90 9.38 11.83
CA SER A 58 17.81 9.89 10.46
C SER A 58 16.36 10.19 10.14
N GLU A 59 16.08 11.42 9.73
CA GLU A 59 14.73 11.83 9.35
C GLU A 59 14.22 10.93 8.22
N PRO A 60 12.94 10.53 8.24
CA PRO A 60 12.43 9.57 7.28
C PRO A 60 12.27 10.22 5.91
N VAL A 61 13.09 9.79 4.94
CA VAL A 61 13.15 10.36 3.57
C VAL A 61 12.19 9.61 2.65
N ASP A 62 11.46 10.31 1.79
CA ASP A 62 10.62 9.69 0.75
C ASP A 62 11.44 8.80 -0.21
N ILE A 63 10.86 7.68 -0.63
CA ILE A 63 11.51 6.70 -1.50
C ILE A 63 12.02 7.32 -2.82
N PHE A 64 11.27 8.22 -3.43
CA PHE A 64 11.64 8.80 -4.73
C PHE A 64 12.72 9.88 -4.56
N ASP A 65 12.69 10.65 -3.47
CA ASP A 65 13.76 11.59 -3.13
C ASP A 65 15.05 10.86 -2.73
N ALA A 66 14.96 9.75 -1.98
CA ALA A 66 16.12 8.92 -1.65
C ALA A 66 16.79 8.30 -2.90
N MET A 67 16.00 7.96 -3.92
CA MET A 67 16.49 7.54 -5.24
C MET A 67 17.14 8.71 -6.01
N ASP A 68 16.54 9.91 -5.99
CA ASP A 68 17.07 11.12 -6.64
C ASP A 68 18.29 11.71 -5.93
N GLN A 69 18.46 11.49 -4.63
CA GLN A 69 19.70 11.81 -3.91
C GLN A 69 20.75 10.69 -4.11
N GLY A 70 20.33 9.48 -4.47
CA GLY A 70 21.20 8.33 -4.69
C GLY A 70 21.61 7.61 -3.40
N ILE A 71 21.00 7.96 -2.26
CA ILE A 71 21.17 7.34 -0.94
C ILE A 71 20.82 5.85 -1.01
N VAL A 72 19.80 5.50 -1.80
CA VAL A 72 19.28 4.14 -1.93
C VAL A 72 19.13 3.76 -3.40
N ASP A 73 19.49 2.53 -3.78
CA ASP A 73 19.03 1.91 -5.03
C ASP A 73 17.77 1.07 -4.78
N VAL A 74 16.72 1.30 -5.57
CA VAL A 74 15.43 0.62 -5.41
C VAL A 74 15.10 -0.14 -6.68
N LYS A 75 15.07 -1.48 -6.55
CA LYS A 75 14.66 -2.39 -7.62
C LYS A 75 13.30 -2.99 -7.32
N PHE A 76 12.33 -2.73 -8.20
CA PHE A 76 11.02 -3.36 -8.13
C PHE A 76 10.97 -4.64 -8.98
N ILE A 77 10.37 -5.68 -8.42
CA ILE A 77 10.20 -7.00 -9.04
C ILE A 77 8.73 -7.39 -8.92
N ALA A 78 7.95 -7.23 -9.99
CA ALA A 78 6.62 -7.79 -10.06
C ALA A 78 6.71 -9.32 -10.21
N LYS A 79 6.25 -10.09 -9.23
CA LYS A 79 6.32 -11.56 -9.25
C LYS A 79 5.13 -12.17 -10.00
N SER A 80 3.96 -11.54 -9.89
CA SER A 80 2.68 -11.93 -10.48
C SER A 80 1.75 -10.73 -10.57
N SER A 81 0.57 -10.89 -11.18
CA SER A 81 -0.59 -9.98 -11.16
C SER A 81 -1.21 -9.75 -9.76
N SER A 82 -0.48 -10.03 -8.68
CA SER A 82 -0.96 -9.93 -7.30
C SER A 82 0.13 -9.67 -6.25
N LYS A 83 1.41 -9.89 -6.57
CA LYS A 83 2.52 -9.77 -5.61
C LYS A 83 3.75 -9.17 -6.27
N GLY A 84 4.32 -8.16 -5.63
CA GLY A 84 5.59 -7.55 -5.99
C GLY A 84 6.60 -7.65 -4.85
N ARG A 85 7.82 -7.20 -5.12
CA ARG A 85 8.86 -6.96 -4.11
C ARG A 85 9.64 -5.71 -4.46
N LEU A 86 9.76 -4.79 -3.51
CA LEU A 86 10.78 -3.75 -3.51
C LEU A 86 12.04 -4.31 -2.86
N VAL A 87 13.16 -4.19 -3.55
CA VAL A 87 14.49 -4.52 -3.05
C VAL A 87 15.27 -3.22 -2.97
N PHE A 88 15.58 -2.80 -1.75
CA PHE A 88 16.27 -1.58 -1.44
C PHE A 88 17.73 -1.90 -1.11
N THR A 89 18.68 -1.10 -1.58
CA THR A 89 20.10 -1.22 -1.24
C THR A 89 20.56 0.12 -0.71
N ASN A 90 20.84 0.21 0.59
CA ASN A 90 21.42 1.40 1.21
C ASN A 90 22.87 1.55 0.71
N LYS A 91 23.22 2.71 0.17
CA LYS A 91 24.59 3.03 -0.30
C LYS A 91 25.40 3.84 0.69
N THR A 92 24.80 4.21 1.82
CA THR A 92 25.44 5.01 2.87
C THR A 92 25.97 4.12 3.99
N LYS A 93 26.86 4.70 4.79
CA LYS A 93 27.45 4.10 5.99
C LYS A 93 26.58 4.27 7.25
N GLU A 94 25.39 4.85 7.10
CA GLU A 94 24.45 5.15 8.18
C GLU A 94 23.11 4.43 7.93
N PRO A 95 22.32 4.14 8.98
CA PRO A 95 20.99 3.57 8.80
C PRO A 95 20.03 4.61 8.20
N VAL A 96 19.34 4.23 7.13
CA VAL A 96 18.42 5.11 6.41
C VAL A 96 16.97 4.70 6.68
N ASN A 97 16.14 5.66 7.07
CA ASN A 97 14.69 5.49 7.21
C ASN A 97 14.00 5.94 5.92
N ILE A 98 13.27 5.05 5.25
CA ILE A 98 12.60 5.32 3.97
C ILE A 98 11.09 5.33 4.13
N LEU A 99 10.41 6.40 3.73
CA LEU A 99 8.95 6.41 3.57
C LEU A 99 8.59 5.76 2.23
N VAL A 100 7.82 4.67 2.28
CA VAL A 100 7.22 4.06 1.10
C VAL A 100 5.78 4.57 1.01
N PRO A 101 5.35 5.14 -0.13
CA PRO A 101 4.01 5.68 -0.27
C PRO A 101 2.94 4.58 -0.18
N GLU A 102 1.74 4.95 0.28
CA GLU A 102 0.60 4.05 0.35
C GLU A 102 0.18 3.49 -1.02
N ALA A 103 0.47 4.22 -2.10
CA ALA A 103 0.26 3.79 -3.48
C ALA A 103 1.40 4.26 -4.39
N PHE A 104 1.81 3.41 -5.33
CA PHE A 104 2.77 3.70 -6.40
C PHE A 104 2.46 2.83 -7.63
N ALA A 105 2.96 3.24 -8.80
CA ALA A 105 2.86 2.47 -10.03
C ALA A 105 4.18 1.78 -10.38
N GLY A 106 4.12 0.54 -10.86
CA GLY A 106 5.23 -0.15 -11.51
C GLY A 106 5.01 -0.20 -13.02
N ILE A 107 5.87 0.47 -13.80
CA ILE A 107 5.79 0.54 -15.26
C ILE A 107 6.86 -0.37 -15.89
N PRO A 108 6.53 -1.22 -16.88
CA PRO A 108 7.52 -2.01 -17.60
C PRO A 108 8.52 -1.11 -18.35
N MET A 109 9.82 -1.28 -18.12
CA MET A 109 10.83 -0.43 -18.79
C MET A 109 10.84 -0.61 -20.32
N ALA A 110 10.36 -1.75 -20.83
CA ALA A 110 10.18 -1.97 -22.27
C ALA A 110 9.20 -0.97 -22.90
N GLN A 111 8.17 -0.54 -22.16
CA GLN A 111 7.19 0.44 -22.65
C GLN A 111 7.80 1.85 -22.75
N ARG A 112 8.84 2.17 -21.97
CA ARG A 112 9.61 3.42 -22.11
C ARG A 112 10.32 3.52 -23.45
N PHE A 113 10.87 2.41 -23.92
CA PHE A 113 11.72 2.37 -25.12
C PHE A 113 10.97 1.98 -26.40
N GLY A 114 9.73 1.48 -26.27
CA GLY A 114 8.89 1.04 -27.39
C GLY A 114 7.58 1.83 -27.59
N GLY A 115 7.32 2.87 -26.78
CA GLY A 115 6.02 3.58 -26.76
C GLY A 115 6.10 5.12 -26.74
N GLY A 116 7.26 5.69 -27.06
CA GLY A 116 7.54 7.14 -26.93
C GLY A 116 8.15 7.76 -28.17
N GLY A 117 7.47 7.66 -29.32
CA GLY A 117 7.88 8.31 -30.56
C GLY A 117 6.65 8.77 -31.34
N GLY A 118 6.38 10.07 -31.32
CA GLY A 118 5.34 10.66 -32.17
C GLY A 118 5.77 10.58 -33.65
N GLY A 119 5.14 9.69 -34.41
CA GLY A 119 5.50 9.44 -35.80
C GLY A 119 4.38 8.73 -36.55
N PHE A 120 3.99 9.29 -37.69
CA PHE A 120 3.01 8.71 -38.60
C PHE A 120 3.46 7.33 -39.12
N GLY A 121 2.54 6.37 -39.09
CA GLY A 121 2.47 5.28 -40.08
C GLY A 121 3.22 3.99 -39.76
N GLY A 122 2.74 2.91 -40.38
CA GLY A 122 3.41 1.61 -40.42
C GLY A 122 2.67 0.50 -39.68
N GLY A 123 1.71 -0.15 -40.35
CA GLY A 123 1.23 -1.46 -39.92
C GLY A 123 2.39 -2.47 -39.98
N GLY A 124 2.82 -2.98 -38.83
CA GLY A 124 3.99 -3.83 -38.68
C GLY A 124 3.69 -5.06 -37.84
N MET A 125 3.65 -6.23 -38.49
CA MET A 125 3.36 -7.52 -37.86
C MET A 125 4.48 -7.92 -36.89
N GLY A 126 4.29 -7.67 -35.58
CA GLY A 126 5.30 -7.94 -34.55
C GLY A 126 4.70 -8.30 -33.20
N GLY A 127 4.54 -9.60 -32.93
CA GLY A 127 3.92 -10.15 -31.71
C GLY A 127 4.72 -10.02 -30.41
N GLY A 128 5.27 -8.83 -30.13
CA GLY A 128 5.91 -8.50 -28.85
C GLY A 128 4.89 -8.06 -27.80
N GLY A 129 4.12 -9.00 -27.24
CA GLY A 129 3.01 -8.70 -26.33
C GLY A 129 3.42 -7.79 -25.15
N GLN A 130 2.89 -6.57 -25.16
CA GLN A 130 3.16 -5.53 -24.16
C GLN A 130 2.69 -5.97 -22.77
N GLN A 131 3.47 -5.62 -21.75
CA GLN A 131 3.14 -5.90 -20.35
C GLN A 131 2.31 -4.77 -19.77
N GLN A 132 1.44 -5.09 -18.81
CA GLN A 132 0.65 -4.09 -18.11
C GLN A 132 1.42 -3.36 -17.01
N ASN A 133 1.00 -2.13 -16.73
CA ASN A 133 1.35 -1.42 -15.52
C ASN A 133 0.68 -2.08 -14.31
N VAL A 134 1.31 -1.95 -13.14
CA VAL A 134 0.77 -2.45 -11.87
C VAL A 134 0.65 -1.34 -10.84
N GLY A 135 -0.45 -1.30 -10.09
CA GLY A 135 -0.58 -0.49 -8.89
C GLY A 135 -0.16 -1.32 -7.69
N GLY A 136 0.73 -0.81 -6.86
CA GLY A 136 1.15 -1.40 -5.59
C GLY A 136 1.17 -0.36 -4.49
N GLY A 137 1.50 -0.76 -3.27
CA GLY A 137 1.54 0.18 -2.14
C GLY A 137 2.38 -0.33 -0.97
N GLY A 138 2.89 0.60 -0.17
CA GLY A 138 3.61 0.36 1.09
C GLY A 138 2.71 -0.01 2.28
N GLY A 139 1.43 -0.31 2.05
CA GLY A 139 0.50 -0.73 3.09
C GLY A 139 0.99 -2.01 3.79
N PHE A 140 1.11 -1.94 5.12
CA PHE A 140 1.54 -3.07 5.97
C PHE A 140 0.39 -4.09 6.18
N GLY A 141 -0.23 -4.54 5.09
CA GLY A 141 -1.42 -5.38 5.07
C GLY A 141 -1.15 -6.88 4.83
N GLY A 142 -1.51 -7.73 5.80
CA GLY A 142 -1.91 -9.12 5.55
C GLY A 142 -0.82 -10.17 5.24
N GLY A 143 0.47 -9.84 5.32
CA GLY A 143 1.57 -10.79 5.08
C GLY A 143 1.84 -11.74 6.26
N ARG A 144 1.38 -13.00 6.18
CA ARG A 144 1.68 -14.08 7.17
C ARG A 144 3.17 -14.47 7.13
N GLY A 145 4.03 -13.68 7.75
CA GLY A 145 5.47 -13.90 7.92
C GLY A 145 5.98 -13.14 9.15
N GLY A 146 6.81 -13.79 9.98
CA GLY A 146 7.09 -13.33 11.34
C GLY A 146 7.82 -11.99 11.44
N GLY A 147 7.20 -11.03 12.14
CA GLY A 147 7.80 -9.77 12.56
C GLY A 147 6.83 -8.99 13.45
N ARG A 148 7.14 -8.86 14.75
CA ARG A 148 6.40 -7.97 15.66
C ARG A 148 6.81 -6.52 15.36
N GLY A 149 5.92 -5.75 14.73
CA GLY A 149 6.10 -4.31 14.50
C GLY A 149 4.87 -3.77 13.78
N GLY A 150 4.05 -2.98 14.49
CA GLY A 150 2.80 -2.43 13.93
C GLY A 150 2.99 -1.07 13.28
N GLY A 151 2.04 -0.70 12.42
CA GLY A 151 1.95 0.64 11.83
C GLY A 151 1.41 0.61 10.40
N ARG A 152 0.28 1.26 10.16
CA ARG A 152 -0.10 1.72 8.80
C ARG A 152 1.03 2.61 8.28
N GLY A 153 1.48 2.40 7.04
CA GLY A 153 2.40 3.31 6.33
C GLY A 153 3.64 3.74 7.13
N GLY A 154 4.37 2.81 7.74
CA GLY A 154 5.55 3.12 8.55
C GLY A 154 6.85 3.28 7.76
N ALA A 155 7.77 4.12 8.25
CA ALA A 155 9.12 4.25 7.71
C ALA A 155 9.89 2.92 7.78
N PHE A 156 10.55 2.56 6.69
CA PHE A 156 11.31 1.32 6.55
C PHE A 156 12.80 1.58 6.80
N ASN A 157 13.32 1.12 7.93
CA ASN A 157 14.74 1.26 8.28
C ASN A 157 15.61 0.25 7.52
N ILE A 158 16.74 0.71 6.99
CA ILE A 158 17.77 -0.13 6.36
C ILE A 158 19.12 0.19 6.96
N ALA A 159 19.75 -0.82 7.57
CA ALA A 159 21.10 -0.74 8.11
C ALA A 159 22.16 -0.29 7.07
N PRO A 160 23.29 0.28 7.51
CA PRO A 160 24.42 0.67 6.65
C PRO A 160 24.81 -0.40 5.63
N GLU A 161 24.94 -0.01 4.36
CA GLU A 161 25.43 -0.88 3.27
C GLU A 161 24.64 -2.21 3.11
N LYS A 162 23.40 -2.31 3.65
CA LYS A 162 22.56 -3.52 3.60
C LYS A 162 21.44 -3.45 2.58
N ILE A 163 20.89 -4.63 2.28
CA ILE A 163 19.75 -4.84 1.40
C ILE A 163 18.47 -5.06 2.23
N GLY A 164 17.55 -4.10 2.16
CA GLY A 164 16.19 -4.24 2.65
C GLY A 164 15.26 -4.86 1.61
N ARG A 165 14.19 -5.55 2.04
CA ARG A 165 13.19 -6.15 1.14
C ARG A 165 11.79 -5.97 1.72
N LEU A 166 10.89 -5.41 0.92
CA LEU A 166 9.47 -5.27 1.23
C LEU A 166 8.65 -6.00 0.17
N ASP A 167 7.82 -6.96 0.59
CA ASP A 167 6.83 -7.57 -0.30
C ASP A 167 5.57 -6.71 -0.32
N VAL A 168 5.01 -6.47 -1.51
CA VAL A 168 3.88 -5.56 -1.72
C VAL A 168 2.74 -6.28 -2.46
N PRO A 169 1.46 -6.01 -2.14
CA PRO A 169 0.33 -6.45 -2.96
C PRO A 169 0.30 -5.66 -4.28
N LEU A 170 -0.23 -6.26 -5.35
CA LEU A 170 -0.36 -5.61 -6.66
C LEU A 170 -1.74 -5.80 -7.28
N LEU A 171 -2.19 -4.80 -8.03
CA LEU A 171 -3.26 -4.88 -9.01
C LEU A 171 -2.71 -4.60 -10.40
N CYS A 172 -3.32 -5.21 -11.41
CA CYS A 172 -3.10 -4.85 -12.80
C CYS A 172 -3.89 -3.58 -13.15
N LEU A 173 -3.25 -2.58 -13.75
CA LEU A 173 -3.93 -1.33 -14.12
C LEU A 173 -4.59 -1.41 -15.50
N ASP A 174 -3.95 -2.12 -16.45
CA ASP A 174 -4.37 -2.13 -17.85
C ASP A 174 -5.02 -3.47 -18.23
N HIS A 175 -6.29 -3.45 -18.65
CA HIS A 175 -6.97 -4.66 -19.09
C HIS A 175 -6.44 -5.17 -20.44
N GLY A 176 -6.34 -6.50 -20.60
CA GLY A 176 -6.00 -7.16 -21.86
C GLY A 176 -4.49 -7.25 -22.17
N LEU A 177 -3.66 -6.50 -21.45
CA LEU A 177 -2.21 -6.61 -21.49
C LEU A 177 -1.70 -7.82 -20.68
N ARG A 178 -0.44 -8.23 -20.93
CA ARG A 178 0.10 -9.49 -20.37
C ARG A 178 0.42 -9.38 -18.88
N ASP A 179 0.11 -10.46 -18.14
CA ASP A 179 0.45 -10.62 -16.71
C ASP A 179 1.92 -10.24 -16.41
N PRO A 180 2.15 -9.42 -15.36
CA PRO A 180 3.48 -8.95 -15.01
C PRO A 180 4.32 -10.12 -14.47
N SER A 181 5.61 -10.10 -14.76
CA SER A 181 6.51 -11.23 -14.51
C SER A 181 7.91 -10.79 -14.10
N SER A 182 8.52 -11.52 -13.16
CA SER A 182 9.81 -11.18 -12.54
C SER A 182 11.01 -11.18 -13.49
N SER A 183 10.87 -11.80 -14.66
CA SER A 183 11.86 -11.84 -15.73
C SER A 183 11.98 -10.53 -16.53
N LYS A 184 11.16 -9.52 -16.22
CA LYS A 184 11.12 -8.25 -16.96
C LYS A 184 11.36 -7.07 -16.03
N PRO A 185 12.12 -6.06 -16.48
CA PRO A 185 12.43 -4.89 -15.66
C PRO A 185 11.23 -3.96 -15.54
N TYR A 186 10.90 -3.58 -14.31
CA TYR A 186 9.92 -2.56 -13.98
C TYR A 186 10.60 -1.39 -13.25
N GLU A 187 10.08 -0.21 -13.45
CA GLU A 187 10.47 1.03 -12.81
C GLU A 187 9.29 1.54 -11.97
N ILE A 188 9.54 2.00 -10.75
CA ILE A 188 8.48 2.62 -9.93
C ILE A 188 8.27 4.09 -10.29
N ARG A 189 7.03 4.56 -10.14
CA ARG A 189 6.61 5.95 -10.25
C ARG A 189 5.61 6.29 -9.13
N PRO A 190 5.51 7.58 -8.74
CA PRO A 190 4.35 8.07 -8.01
C PRO A 190 3.07 7.70 -8.77
N ILE A 191 2.00 7.36 -8.06
CA ILE A 191 0.78 6.85 -8.70
C ILE A 191 0.04 7.95 -9.48
N GLU A 192 0.08 9.17 -8.94
CA GLU A 192 -0.44 10.42 -9.50
C GLU A 192 0.19 10.81 -10.85
N ASP A 193 1.40 10.31 -11.16
CA ASP A 193 2.07 10.54 -12.44
C ASP A 193 1.64 9.54 -13.53
N VAL A 194 0.82 8.54 -13.18
CA VAL A 194 0.51 7.37 -14.02
C VAL A 194 -0.98 7.15 -14.23
N VAL A 195 -1.84 7.51 -13.26
CA VAL A 195 -3.30 7.41 -13.38
C VAL A 195 -3.95 8.79 -13.30
N ASP A 196 -5.02 8.98 -14.06
CA ASP A 196 -5.75 10.26 -14.11
C ASP A 196 -6.88 10.36 -13.06
N SER A 197 -7.28 9.25 -12.45
CA SER A 197 -8.45 9.20 -11.55
C SER A 197 -8.06 9.15 -10.07
N PRO A 198 -8.50 10.11 -9.23
CA PRO A 198 -8.26 10.07 -7.78
C PRO A 198 -9.00 8.90 -7.11
N ALA A 199 -10.20 8.54 -7.58
CA ALA A 199 -10.93 7.36 -7.12
C ALA A 199 -10.09 6.07 -7.25
N LEU A 200 -9.33 5.92 -8.35
CA LEU A 200 -8.45 4.78 -8.54
C LEU A 200 -7.27 4.77 -7.55
N VAL A 201 -6.71 5.94 -7.23
CA VAL A 201 -5.64 6.08 -6.23
C VAL A 201 -6.13 5.59 -4.86
N GLU A 202 -7.32 6.02 -4.42
CA GLU A 202 -7.90 5.59 -3.15
C GLU A 202 -8.22 4.08 -3.12
N ILE A 203 -8.67 3.50 -4.23
CA ILE A 203 -8.88 2.05 -4.35
C ILE A 203 -7.55 1.29 -4.23
N ILE A 204 -6.45 1.80 -4.82
CA ILE A 204 -5.13 1.18 -4.72
C ILE A 204 -4.60 1.27 -3.28
N LYS A 205 -4.73 2.42 -2.60
CA LYS A 205 -4.36 2.58 -1.18
C LYS A 205 -5.11 1.62 -0.28
N ALA A 206 -6.45 1.61 -0.39
CA ALA A 206 -7.30 0.74 0.43
C ALA A 206 -7.05 -0.75 0.15
N TYR A 207 -6.79 -1.13 -1.11
CA TYR A 207 -6.34 -2.49 -1.44
C TYR A 207 -4.97 -2.81 -0.83
N ALA A 208 -3.99 -1.90 -0.90
CA ALA A 208 -2.66 -2.11 -0.34
C ALA A 208 -2.65 -2.22 1.19
N ASN A 209 -3.54 -1.49 1.87
CA ASN A 209 -3.78 -1.61 3.30
C ASN A 209 -4.49 -2.93 3.69
N GLY A 210 -5.07 -3.64 2.73
CA GLY A 210 -5.81 -4.89 2.95
C GLY A 210 -7.30 -4.69 3.26
N ASP A 211 -7.81 -3.47 3.12
CA ASP A 211 -9.21 -3.13 3.41
C ASP A 211 -10.19 -3.60 2.30
N LEU A 212 -9.68 -3.89 1.09
CA LEU A 212 -10.48 -4.31 -0.07
C LEU A 212 -10.11 -5.71 -0.61
N PRO A 213 -11.09 -6.54 -1.03
CA PRO A 213 -10.84 -7.86 -1.59
C PRO A 213 -10.31 -7.79 -3.03
N ARG A 214 -9.24 -8.53 -3.33
CA ARG A 214 -8.50 -8.46 -4.61
C ARG A 214 -9.39 -8.51 -5.85
N GLY A 215 -10.33 -9.45 -5.95
CA GLY A 215 -11.13 -9.63 -7.16
C GLY A 215 -11.96 -8.39 -7.48
N ALA A 216 -12.63 -7.84 -6.46
CA ALA A 216 -13.40 -6.60 -6.59
C ALA A 216 -12.49 -5.39 -6.92
N SER A 217 -11.34 -5.25 -6.24
CA SER A 217 -10.38 -4.18 -6.53
C SER A 217 -9.81 -4.28 -7.95
N GLN A 218 -9.57 -5.49 -8.46
CA GLN A 218 -9.06 -5.72 -9.82
C GLN A 218 -10.10 -5.40 -10.90
N ALA A 219 -11.38 -5.73 -10.65
CA ALA A 219 -12.48 -5.33 -11.52
C ALA A 219 -12.70 -3.81 -11.51
N ALA A 220 -12.68 -3.18 -10.32
CA ALA A 220 -12.79 -1.74 -10.15
C ALA A 220 -11.64 -0.98 -10.86
N ALA A 221 -10.40 -1.46 -10.73
CA ALA A 221 -9.24 -0.87 -11.41
C ALA A 221 -9.39 -0.89 -12.94
N TRP A 222 -9.81 -2.03 -13.51
CA TRP A 222 -10.04 -2.13 -14.96
C TRP A 222 -11.25 -1.34 -15.45
N HIS A 223 -12.30 -1.20 -14.63
CA HIS A 223 -13.43 -0.34 -14.95
C HIS A 223 -13.01 1.14 -15.02
N ILE A 224 -12.31 1.64 -14.01
CA ILE A 224 -11.90 3.06 -13.97
C ILE A 224 -10.78 3.36 -14.98
N ASN A 225 -9.72 2.55 -15.01
CA ASN A 225 -8.52 2.85 -15.80
C ASN A 225 -8.66 2.48 -17.28
N SER A 226 -9.21 1.29 -17.57
CA SER A 226 -9.34 0.76 -18.93
C SER A 226 -10.75 0.87 -19.52
N LYS A 227 -11.69 1.51 -18.80
CA LYS A 227 -13.08 1.75 -19.22
C LYS A 227 -13.86 0.49 -19.62
N VAL A 228 -13.49 -0.68 -19.07
CA VAL A 228 -14.18 -1.95 -19.33
C VAL A 228 -15.56 -1.92 -18.67
N THR A 229 -16.62 -2.27 -19.40
CA THR A 229 -17.97 -2.19 -18.84
C THR A 229 -18.21 -3.28 -17.79
N TRP A 230 -19.15 -3.05 -16.86
CA TRP A 230 -19.53 -4.06 -15.87
C TRP A 230 -20.08 -5.34 -16.50
N ALA A 231 -20.72 -5.25 -17.69
CA ALA A 231 -21.19 -6.41 -18.45
C ALA A 231 -20.03 -7.22 -19.05
N ASP A 232 -19.00 -6.53 -19.58
CA ASP A 232 -17.78 -7.18 -20.10
C ASP A 232 -16.96 -7.82 -18.97
N LEU A 233 -16.88 -7.18 -17.80
CA LEU A 233 -16.23 -7.74 -16.61
C LEU A 233 -16.99 -8.97 -16.08
N ALA A 234 -18.33 -8.91 -16.01
CA ALA A 234 -19.15 -10.04 -15.55
C ALA A 234 -19.18 -11.23 -16.52
N SER A 235 -19.02 -10.98 -17.82
CA SER A 235 -18.92 -12.03 -18.86
C SER A 235 -17.49 -12.50 -19.13
N LYS A 236 -16.48 -11.88 -18.52
CA LYS A 236 -15.07 -12.24 -18.69
C LYS A 236 -14.81 -13.65 -18.18
N LEU A 237 -14.21 -14.50 -19.01
CA LEU A 237 -13.84 -15.87 -18.67
C LEU A 237 -12.32 -16.03 -18.53
N THR A 238 -11.91 -16.91 -17.62
CA THR A 238 -10.52 -17.38 -17.44
C THR A 238 -10.00 -18.15 -18.66
N GLY A 239 -8.70 -18.41 -18.71
CA GLY A 239 -8.07 -19.22 -19.77
C GLY A 239 -8.13 -18.58 -21.17
N THR A 240 -7.89 -19.40 -22.20
CA THR A 240 -7.92 -18.97 -23.61
C THR A 240 -9.16 -19.53 -24.31
N VAL A 241 -9.43 -19.08 -25.55
CA VAL A 241 -10.52 -19.64 -26.38
C VAL A 241 -10.34 -21.14 -26.65
N ARG A 242 -9.12 -21.70 -26.50
CA ARG A 242 -8.82 -23.14 -26.65
C ARG A 242 -9.05 -23.96 -25.37
N SER A 243 -9.42 -23.34 -24.26
CA SER A 243 -9.68 -24.03 -22.99
C SER A 243 -11.05 -24.70 -23.02
N ILE A 244 -11.09 -26.02 -22.79
CA ILE A 244 -12.29 -26.88 -22.93
C ILE A 244 -13.43 -26.44 -21.98
N ALA A 245 -13.08 -26.11 -20.74
CA ALA A 245 -13.95 -25.41 -19.79
C ALA A 245 -13.28 -24.08 -19.42
N ARG A 246 -14.09 -23.06 -19.17
CA ARG A 246 -13.64 -21.72 -18.79
C ARG A 246 -14.53 -21.18 -17.69
N GLU A 247 -13.96 -21.03 -16.50
CA GLU A 247 -14.66 -20.43 -15.37
C GLU A 247 -14.75 -18.90 -15.55
N PRO A 248 -15.78 -18.23 -14.98
CA PRO A 248 -15.80 -16.78 -14.84
C PRO A 248 -14.52 -16.24 -14.20
N TYR A 249 -13.99 -15.14 -14.73
CA TYR A 249 -12.80 -14.48 -14.19
C TYR A 249 -13.12 -13.75 -12.88
N PHE A 250 -14.33 -13.22 -12.78
CA PHE A 250 -14.91 -12.64 -11.57
C PHE A 250 -16.24 -13.34 -11.28
N ASN A 251 -16.56 -13.55 -10.00
CA ASN A 251 -17.87 -14.01 -9.60
C ASN A 251 -18.86 -12.82 -9.43
N SER A 252 -20.16 -13.12 -9.35
CA SER A 252 -21.21 -12.10 -9.26
C SER A 252 -21.16 -11.23 -7.99
N GLU A 253 -20.56 -11.71 -6.90
CA GLU A 253 -20.36 -10.95 -5.66
C GLU A 253 -19.18 -9.98 -5.80
N GLU A 254 -18.08 -10.41 -6.42
CA GLU A 254 -16.93 -9.54 -6.72
C GLU A 254 -17.34 -8.37 -7.63
N ILE A 255 -18.17 -8.62 -8.65
CA ILE A 255 -18.67 -7.56 -9.55
C ILE A 255 -19.58 -6.56 -8.79
N ARG A 256 -20.49 -7.03 -7.92
CA ARG A 256 -21.32 -6.14 -7.08
C ARG A 256 -20.47 -5.32 -6.10
N THR A 257 -19.49 -5.97 -5.48
CA THR A 257 -18.57 -5.33 -4.54
C THR A 257 -17.72 -4.28 -5.26
N ALA A 258 -17.25 -4.58 -6.49
CA ALA A 258 -16.50 -3.63 -7.32
C ALA A 258 -17.35 -2.40 -7.68
N MET A 259 -18.62 -2.58 -8.07
CA MET A 259 -19.53 -1.46 -8.33
C MET A 259 -19.71 -0.56 -7.09
N ALA A 260 -19.87 -1.16 -5.89
CA ALA A 260 -19.97 -0.41 -4.64
C ALA A 260 -18.66 0.31 -4.27
N ILE A 261 -17.51 -0.33 -4.48
CA ILE A 261 -16.17 0.28 -4.27
C ILE A 261 -15.97 1.48 -5.17
N VAL A 262 -16.24 1.36 -6.48
CA VAL A 262 -16.10 2.45 -7.45
C VAL A 262 -16.98 3.63 -7.05
N HIS A 263 -18.28 3.39 -6.85
CA HIS A 263 -19.21 4.44 -6.46
C HIS A 263 -18.79 5.15 -5.16
N ARG A 264 -18.33 4.39 -4.15
CA ARG A 264 -17.85 4.99 -2.90
C ARG A 264 -16.57 5.80 -3.11
N ALA A 265 -15.63 5.33 -3.93
CA ALA A 265 -14.39 6.04 -4.23
C ALA A 265 -14.63 7.33 -5.02
N GLU A 266 -15.53 7.31 -6.00
CA GLU A 266 -15.96 8.50 -6.75
C GLU A 266 -16.57 9.55 -5.81
N VAL A 267 -17.52 9.16 -4.95
CA VAL A 267 -18.13 10.07 -3.95
C VAL A 267 -17.10 10.59 -2.92
N MET A 268 -16.06 9.83 -2.58
CA MET A 268 -14.99 10.32 -1.69
C MET A 268 -14.02 11.28 -2.38
N THR A 269 -13.96 11.28 -3.70
CA THR A 269 -12.95 12.00 -4.49
C THR A 269 -13.57 13.05 -5.44
N GLU A 270 -14.87 13.31 -5.30
CA GLU A 270 -15.58 14.34 -6.04
C GLU A 270 -14.94 15.72 -5.81
N GLY A 271 -14.53 16.38 -6.90
CA GLY A 271 -13.84 17.67 -6.85
C GLY A 271 -12.37 17.61 -6.41
N LEU A 272 -11.78 16.43 -6.19
CA LEU A 272 -10.34 16.29 -5.97
C LEU A 272 -9.59 16.21 -7.31
N GLU A 273 -8.52 16.98 -7.42
CA GLU A 273 -7.57 16.92 -8.54
C GLU A 273 -6.26 16.27 -8.10
N LEU A 274 -5.66 15.45 -8.98
CA LEU A 274 -4.38 14.80 -8.68
C LEU A 274 -3.22 15.78 -8.88
N ASN A 275 -2.57 16.18 -7.79
CA ASN A 275 -1.34 16.96 -7.82
C ASN A 275 -0.16 16.08 -8.31
N ARG A 276 0.14 16.14 -9.60
CA ARG A 276 1.20 15.33 -10.23
C ARG A 276 2.59 15.81 -9.78
N ARG A 277 3.38 14.90 -9.24
CA ARG A 277 4.79 15.15 -8.88
C ARG A 277 5.67 15.36 -10.13
N ASN A 278 5.22 14.88 -11.29
CA ASN A 278 5.94 14.88 -12.57
C ASN A 278 7.36 14.28 -12.44
N TRP A 279 7.50 13.26 -11.59
CA TRP A 279 8.79 12.71 -11.22
C TRP A 279 9.40 11.93 -12.38
N LYS A 280 10.64 12.29 -12.73
CA LYS A 280 11.48 11.61 -13.73
C LYS A 280 12.67 10.94 -13.01
N PRO A 281 13.04 9.67 -13.31
CA PRO A 281 14.25 9.06 -12.80
C PRO A 281 15.49 9.76 -13.39
N LYS A 282 16.61 9.72 -12.66
CA LYS A 282 17.91 10.28 -13.10
C LYS A 282 18.24 9.97 -14.57
N LYS A 283 18.14 8.71 -14.99
CA LYS A 283 18.44 8.29 -16.37
C LYS A 283 17.58 8.95 -17.45
N GLN A 284 16.38 9.43 -17.13
CA GLN A 284 15.56 10.22 -18.05
C GLN A 284 15.85 11.72 -17.97
N LYS A 285 16.16 12.25 -16.78
CA LYS A 285 16.67 13.61 -16.60
C LYS A 285 17.98 13.80 -17.38
N GLU A 286 18.85 12.80 -17.37
CA GLU A 286 20.15 12.78 -18.06
C GLU A 286 20.05 12.79 -19.59
N THR A 287 18.98 12.24 -20.16
CA THR A 287 18.76 12.13 -21.61
C THR A 287 17.83 13.21 -22.18
N ASP A 288 17.41 14.19 -21.39
CA ASP A 288 16.49 15.23 -21.83
C ASP A 288 17.23 16.24 -22.75
N PRO A 289 16.88 16.35 -24.06
CA PRO A 289 17.62 17.19 -25.01
C PRO A 289 17.44 18.69 -24.76
N ASN A 290 16.52 19.09 -23.87
CA ASN A 290 16.26 20.47 -23.49
C ASN A 290 16.81 20.82 -22.08
N ARG A 291 17.67 19.96 -21.52
CA ARG A 291 18.36 20.21 -20.23
C ARG A 291 19.49 21.21 -20.42
N ASP A 292 19.35 22.40 -19.84
CA ASP A 292 20.49 23.30 -19.62
C ASP A 292 21.45 22.70 -18.58
N PRO A 293 22.70 22.33 -18.94
CA PRO A 293 23.61 21.65 -17.99
C PRO A 293 24.11 22.55 -16.86
N LEU A 294 23.84 23.86 -16.91
CA LEU A 294 24.38 24.87 -16.00
C LEU A 294 23.43 25.25 -14.86
N VAL A 295 22.17 24.82 -14.90
CA VAL A 295 21.14 25.20 -13.90
C VAL A 295 21.18 24.29 -12.65
N GLU A 296 21.78 23.10 -12.74
CA GLU A 296 21.85 22.15 -11.62
C GLU A 296 22.90 22.53 -10.54
N ASN A 297 23.65 23.62 -10.77
CA ASN A 297 24.46 24.32 -9.77
C ASN A 297 23.67 25.42 -9.04
N TYR A 298 22.33 25.40 -9.06
CA TYR A 298 21.56 26.24 -8.15
C TYR A 298 21.75 25.74 -6.72
N GLU A 299 22.54 26.49 -5.95
CA GLU A 299 22.90 26.18 -4.58
C GLU A 299 21.64 25.87 -3.76
N SER A 300 21.64 24.73 -3.04
CA SER A 300 20.62 24.48 -2.02
C SER A 300 20.46 25.74 -1.18
N PRO A 301 19.21 26.16 -0.81
CA PRO A 301 19.06 27.17 0.20
C PRO A 301 19.74 26.66 1.46
N LYS A 302 20.94 27.18 1.74
CA LYS A 302 21.67 26.86 2.97
C LYS A 302 20.70 27.09 4.12
N ALA A 303 20.64 26.10 5.02
CA ALA A 303 19.86 26.23 6.23
C ALA A 303 20.14 27.61 6.81
N LYS A 304 19.09 28.43 6.97
CA LYS A 304 19.20 29.81 7.42
C LYS A 304 19.89 29.76 8.78
N THR A 305 21.18 30.08 8.80
CA THR A 305 21.90 30.28 10.04
C THR A 305 21.15 31.37 10.76
N ILE A 306 20.70 31.05 11.96
CA ILE A 306 20.17 32.05 12.87
C ILE A 306 21.44 32.72 13.38
N ASP A 307 21.87 33.77 12.69
CA ASP A 307 23.14 34.41 12.95
C ASP A 307 23.12 34.99 14.37
N THR A 308 23.94 34.39 15.24
CA THR A 308 24.05 34.74 16.66
C THR A 308 24.87 36.03 16.83
N GLU A 309 24.37 37.15 16.31
CA GLU A 309 24.92 38.49 16.54
C GLU A 309 23.80 39.46 16.95
N ALA A 310 23.34 39.30 18.19
CA ALA A 310 22.45 40.24 18.86
C ALA A 310 22.96 40.55 20.28
N GLU A 311 24.20 41.02 20.37
CA GLU A 311 24.82 41.49 21.62
C GLU A 311 25.50 42.85 21.40
N LEU A 312 24.71 43.94 21.31
CA LEU A 312 25.15 45.29 21.71
C LEU A 312 24.02 46.35 21.78
N ALA A 313 23.07 46.23 22.72
CA ALA A 313 22.29 47.37 23.25
C ALA A 313 21.26 46.93 24.32
N LEU A 314 21.65 46.84 25.60
CA LEU A 314 20.78 47.03 26.78
C LEU A 314 21.51 46.92 28.16
N GLU A 315 22.70 47.51 28.30
CA GLU A 315 23.35 47.68 29.62
C GLU A 315 23.84 49.13 29.86
N THR A 316 22.96 50.13 29.64
CA THR A 316 23.18 51.50 30.12
C THR A 316 21.87 52.22 30.46
N GLU A 317 21.07 51.69 31.41
CA GLU A 317 20.04 52.46 32.14
C GLU A 317 19.55 51.72 33.40
N SER A 318 20.42 51.60 34.40
CA SER A 318 20.04 51.21 35.78
C SER A 318 21.08 51.74 36.78
N THR A 319 21.18 53.07 36.88
CA THR A 319 21.99 53.74 37.90
C THR A 319 21.41 55.12 38.24
N SER A 320 20.20 55.10 38.82
CA SER A 320 19.56 56.23 39.50
C SER A 320 18.50 55.71 40.47
#